data_AF-A0A0B7AD50-F1
#
_entry.id   AF-A0A0B7AD50-F1
#
_cell.length_a   1.000
_cell.length_b   1.000
_cell.length_c   1.000
_cell.angle_alpha   90.00
_cell.angle_beta   90.00
_cell.angle_gamma   90.00
#
_symmetry.space_group_name_H-M   'P 1'
#
loop_
_entity.id
_entity.type
_entity.pdbx_description
1 polymer ?
#
loop_
_entity_poly.entity_id
_entity_poly.type
_entity_poly.pdbx_seq_one_letter_code
_entity_poly.pdbx_strand_id
1 'polypeptide(L)'
;KLFLKNPRKRATVDDCLNHPWIRPKEHNEKLERKSAVINMDNFKAFMARKRWKQSMRVVSLCNRLSKSMLLRKSTDTLGSRNTLD
;
A
#
# COMPACT_ATOMS: atom_id res chain seq x y z
N LYS A 1 6.22 -21.37 -5.60
CA LYS A 1 5.44 -21.61 -6.83
C LYS A 1 4.37 -20.54 -7.15
N LEU A 2 4.33 -19.41 -6.43
CA LEU A 2 3.29 -18.38 -6.61
C LEU A 2 3.67 -17.29 -7.62
N PHE A 3 4.90 -16.79 -7.57
CA PHE A 3 5.38 -15.72 -8.46
C PHE A 3 6.00 -16.29 -9.74
N LEU A 4 5.17 -16.91 -10.58
CA LEU A 4 5.57 -17.39 -11.92
C LEU A 4 4.94 -16.51 -13.00
N LYS A 5 5.73 -16.16 -14.03
CA LYS A 5 5.28 -15.33 -15.16
C LYS A 5 4.13 -15.97 -15.92
N ASN A 6 4.23 -17.28 -16.20
CA ASN A 6 3.17 -18.04 -16.86
C ASN A 6 2.10 -18.45 -15.83
N PRO A 7 0.85 -17.97 -15.95
CA PRO A 7 -0.22 -18.30 -15.01
C PRO A 7 -0.57 -19.79 -14.97
N ARG A 8 -0.49 -20.50 -16.10
CA ARG A 8 -0.83 -21.94 -16.19
C ARG A 8 0.14 -22.83 -15.42
N LYS A 9 1.33 -22.31 -15.11
CA LYS A 9 2.35 -23.01 -14.32
C LYS A 9 2.31 -22.61 -12.84
N ARG A 10 1.45 -21.66 -12.45
CA ARG A 10 1.32 -21.20 -11.06
C ARG A 10 0.65 -22.29 -10.24
N ALA A 11 1.09 -22.46 -9.00
CA ALA A 11 0.43 -23.35 -8.06
C ALA A 11 -1.04 -22.93 -7.85
N THR A 12 -1.92 -23.92 -7.82
CA THR A 12 -3.32 -23.74 -7.43
C THR A 12 -3.42 -23.49 -5.92
N VAL A 13 -4.61 -23.14 -5.44
CA VAL A 13 -4.84 -22.95 -4.00
C VAL A 13 -4.60 -24.25 -3.24
N ASP A 14 -5.10 -25.38 -3.75
CA ASP A 14 -4.92 -26.69 -3.14
C ASP A 14 -3.45 -27.11 -3.07
N ASP A 15 -2.67 -26.80 -4.13
CA ASP A 15 -1.22 -27.02 -4.11
C ASP A 15 -0.52 -26.20 -3.03
N CYS A 16 -1.00 -24.97 -2.79
CA CYS A 16 -0.41 -24.08 -1.78
C CYS A 16 -0.75 -24.54 -0.36
N LEU A 17 -2.00 -24.96 -0.11
CA LEU A 17 -2.41 -25.47 1.20
C LEU A 17 -1.65 -26.75 1.57
N ASN A 18 -1.30 -27.58 0.58
CA ASN A 18 -0.53 -28.79 0.78
C ASN A 18 1.01 -28.57 0.76
N HIS A 19 1.47 -27.33 0.61
CA HIS A 19 2.89 -27.02 0.59
C HIS A 19 3.52 -27.24 1.98
N PRO A 20 4.72 -27.84 2.10
CA PRO A 20 5.36 -28.14 3.39
C PRO A 20 5.49 -26.94 4.33
N TRP A 21 5.75 -25.76 3.78
CA TRP A 21 5.80 -24.52 4.56
C TRP A 21 4.47 -24.21 5.28
N ILE A 22 3.33 -24.53 4.69
CA ILE A 22 1.99 -24.28 5.26
C ILE A 22 1.50 -25.50 6.04
N ARG A 23 1.65 -26.70 5.48
CA ARG A 23 1.28 -27.98 6.09
C ARG A 23 2.50 -28.91 6.15
N PRO A 24 3.36 -28.78 7.18
CA PRO A 24 4.50 -29.67 7.37
C PRO A 24 4.01 -31.10 7.62
N LYS A 25 4.59 -32.06 6.93
CA LYS A 25 4.27 -33.49 7.10
C LYS A 25 5.27 -34.14 8.06
N GLU A 26 6.53 -33.77 7.92
CA GLU A 26 7.64 -34.36 8.66
C GLU A 26 8.10 -33.52 9.86
N HIS A 27 8.81 -34.14 10.80
CA HIS A 27 9.32 -33.45 11.99
C HIS A 27 10.40 -32.41 11.64
N ASN A 28 11.28 -32.71 10.68
CA ASN A 28 12.34 -31.79 10.23
C ASN A 28 11.77 -30.49 9.65
N GLU A 29 10.74 -30.56 8.81
CA GLU A 29 10.05 -29.42 8.21
C GLU A 29 9.42 -28.51 9.28
N LYS A 30 8.89 -29.10 10.36
CA LYS A 30 8.37 -28.34 11.51
C LYS A 30 9.47 -27.60 12.25
N LEU A 31 10.64 -28.22 12.44
CA LEU A 31 11.78 -27.60 13.11
C LEU A 31 12.36 -26.46 12.27
N GLU A 32 12.53 -26.67 10.97
CA GLU A 32 13.01 -25.64 10.03
C GLU A 32 12.06 -24.44 9.98
N ARG A 33 10.74 -24.69 9.97
CA ARG A 33 9.75 -23.61 10.05
C ARG A 33 9.84 -22.84 11.37
N LYS A 34 10.10 -23.51 12.49
CA LYS A 34 10.22 -22.88 13.81
C LYS A 34 11.50 -22.06 13.96
N SER A 35 12.60 -22.48 13.34
CA SER A 35 13.87 -21.76 13.38
C SER A 35 13.93 -20.57 12.42
N ALA A 36 13.06 -20.54 11.41
CA ALA A 36 12.98 -19.44 10.46
C ALA A 36 12.54 -18.13 11.13
N VAL A 37 13.40 -17.12 11.09
CA VAL A 37 13.15 -15.78 11.63
C VAL A 37 12.73 -14.84 10.50
N ILE A 38 11.76 -13.97 10.79
CA ILE A 38 11.35 -12.90 9.88
C ILE A 38 12.16 -11.65 10.19
N ASN A 39 12.66 -10.98 9.14
CA ASN A 39 13.33 -9.69 9.28
C ASN A 39 12.32 -8.60 9.69
N MET A 40 12.24 -8.35 11.00
CA MET A 40 11.28 -7.42 11.58
C MET A 40 11.61 -5.96 11.28
N ASP A 41 12.89 -5.61 11.14
CA ASP A 41 13.32 -4.23 10.90
C ASP A 41 12.89 -3.73 9.53
N ASN A 42 13.09 -4.56 8.49
CA ASN A 42 12.57 -4.27 7.16
C ASN A 42 11.04 -4.17 7.15
N PHE A 43 10.34 -5.04 7.89
CA PHE A 43 8.88 -4.99 8.00
C PHE A 43 8.40 -3.69 8.67
N LYS A 44 9.00 -3.30 9.79
CA LYS A 44 8.71 -2.03 10.47
C LYS A 44 9.00 -0.84 9.57
N ALA A 45 10.14 -0.81 8.89
CA ALA A 45 10.51 0.26 7.97
C ALA A 45 9.53 0.35 6.78
N PHE A 46 9.13 -0.79 6.20
CA PHE A 46 8.11 -0.83 5.16
C PHE A 46 6.77 -0.27 5.65
N MET A 47 6.35 -0.65 6.86
CA MET A 47 5.09 -0.18 7.42
C MET A 47 5.10 1.32 7.70
N ALA A 48 6.21 1.85 8.21
CA ALA A 48 6.41 3.29 8.35
C ALA A 48 6.26 4.00 7.00
N ARG A 49 6.98 3.55 5.96
CA ARG A 49 6.87 4.14 4.60
C ARG A 49 5.44 4.07 4.05
N LYS A 50 4.73 2.96 4.25
CA LYS A 50 3.33 2.81 3.82
C LYS A 50 2.42 3.85 4.49
N ARG A 51 2.56 4.05 5.82
CA ARG A 51 1.80 5.05 6.57
C ARG A 51 2.11 6.47 6.11
N TRP A 52 3.40 6.80 5.99
CA TRP A 52 3.84 8.11 5.48
C TRP A 52 3.26 8.42 4.10
N LYS A 53 3.26 7.45 3.18
CA LYS A 53 2.67 7.64 1.85
C LYS A 53 1.18 7.96 1.91
N GLN A 54 0.41 7.36 2.81
CA GLN A 54 -1.00 7.68 2.98
C GLN A 54 -1.20 9.07 3.58
N SER A 55 -0.48 9.41 4.64
CA SER A 55 -0.54 10.75 5.24
C SER A 55 -0.22 11.85 4.22
N MET A 56 0.84 11.67 3.42
CA MET A 56 1.19 12.62 2.37
C MET A 56 0.11 12.76 1.30
N ARG A 57 -0.61 11.68 0.94
CA ARG A 57 -1.74 11.76 0.00
C ARG A 57 -2.86 12.66 0.56
N VAL A 58 -3.20 12.50 1.83
CA VAL A 58 -4.22 13.32 2.49
C VAL A 58 -3.80 14.78 2.52
N VAL A 59 -2.59 15.07 3.01
CA VAL A 59 -2.05 16.44 3.05
C VAL A 59 -2.01 17.06 1.66
N SER A 60 -1.55 16.30 0.65
CA SER A 60 -1.52 16.78 -0.73
C SER A 60 -2.92 17.10 -1.27
N LEU A 61 -3.92 16.27 -0.94
CA LEU A 61 -5.31 16.52 -1.33
C LEU A 61 -5.84 17.79 -0.66
N CYS A 62 -5.69 17.91 0.66
CA CYS A 62 -6.09 19.11 1.40
C CYS A 62 -5.44 20.37 0.81
N ASN A 63 -4.14 20.33 0.53
CA ASN A 63 -3.42 21.45 -0.07
C ASN A 63 -3.95 21.80 -1.46
N ARG A 64 -4.27 20.80 -2.30
CA ARG A 64 -4.88 21.03 -3.62
C ARG A 64 -6.25 21.68 -3.52
N LEU A 65 -7.09 21.20 -2.59
CA LEU A 65 -8.43 21.74 -2.36
C LEU A 65 -8.38 23.16 -1.81
N SER A 66 -7.55 23.42 -0.79
CA SER A 66 -7.37 24.76 -0.24
C SER A 66 -6.90 25.76 -1.29
N LYS A 67 -5.93 25.40 -2.13
CA LYS A 67 -5.49 26.25 -3.25
C LYS A 67 -6.61 26.50 -4.26
N SER A 68 -7.38 25.47 -4.63
CA SER A 68 -8.50 25.62 -5.56
C SER A 68 -9.59 26.56 -5.00
N MET A 69 -9.91 26.45 -3.72
CA MET A 69 -10.88 27.34 -3.07
C MET A 69 -10.39 28.79 -3.01
N LEU A 70 -9.10 29.01 -2.72
CA LEU A 70 -8.52 30.35 -2.73
C LEU A 70 -8.57 30.98 -4.14
N LEU A 71 -8.23 30.22 -5.18
CA LEU A 71 -8.31 30.71 -6.56
C LEU A 71 -9.73 31.10 -6.95
N ARG A 72 -10.74 30.32 -6.57
CA ARG A 72 -12.16 30.64 -6.80
C ARG A 72 -12.59 31.92 -6.07
N LYS A 73 -12.15 32.10 -4.82
CA LYS A 73 -12.42 33.36 -4.09
C LYS A 73 -11.82 34.57 -4.79
N SER A 74 -10.59 34.46 -5.30
CA SER A 74 -9.96 35.56 -6.04
C SER A 74 -10.73 35.91 -7.32
N THR A 75 -11.22 34.92 -8.07
CA THR A 75 -12.04 35.18 -9.27
C THR A 75 -13.39 35.80 -8.93
N ASP A 76 -14.03 35.38 -7.84
CA ASP A 76 -15.31 35.95 -7.40
C ASP A 76 -15.15 37.41 -6.96
N THR A 77 -14.06 37.76 -6.26
CA THR A 77 -13.77 39.15 -5.87
C THR A 77 -13.50 40.06 -7.07
N LEU A 78 -12.88 39.54 -8.13
CA LEU A 78 -12.63 40.30 -9.37
C LEU A 78 -13.92 40.45 -10.20
N GLY A 79 -14.75 39.40 -10.29
CA GLY A 79 -16.05 39.47 -10.96
C GLY A 79 -17.04 40.41 -10.26
N SER A 80 -17.02 40.47 -8.93
CA SER A 80 -17.87 41.40 -8.17
C SER A 80 -17.41 42.86 -8.31
N ARG A 81 -16.14 43.12 -8.62
CA ARG A 81 -15.60 44.47 -8.82
C ARG A 81 -15.90 45.03 -10.21
N ASN A 82 -16.01 44.18 -11.21
CA ASN A 82 -16.30 44.56 -12.60
C ASN A 82 -17.80 44.74 -12.91
N THR A 83 -18.68 44.59 -11.91
CA THR A 83 -20.15 44.78 -12.05
C THR A 83 -20.65 46.06 -11.38
N LEU A 84 -19.73 46.90 -10.87
CA LEU A 84 -20.01 48.19 -10.23
C LEU A 84 -19.53 49.40 -11.04
N ASP A 85 -19.04 49.18 -12.27
CA ASP A 85 -18.80 50.20 -13.30
C ASP A 85 -19.79 49.99 -14.46
#